data_AF-A0A0K2G7G9-F1
#
_entry.id   AF-A0A0K2G7G9-F1
#
_cell.length_a   1.000
_cell.length_b   1.000
_cell.length_c   1.000
_cell.angle_alpha   90.00
_cell.angle_beta   90.00
_cell.angle_gamma   90.00
#
_symmetry.space_group_name_H-M   'P 1'
#
loop_
_entity.id
_entity.type
_entity.pdbx_description
1 polymer ?
#
loop_
_entity_poly.entity_id
_entity_poly.type
_entity_poly.pdbx_seq_one_letter_code
_entity_poly.pdbx_strand_id
1 'polypeptide(L)'
;MYSMSKRKSTLVIAALLGGLLWYSGSVGVVAQAGEGNGGSKTVEYTPEGKMKRLSPAAYRKWVYVGTPVTPNDMNDGKANFPEFHNVYMDPESFAYLEKTGKYRDGTVLVKELVSVGQKEASSGAGYFQGEFIGLEVSVLDTKRFPKDPGHWGYFSFGHSYPLKEVSLPNKVDECNRCHEANATDFVFSKHYPVIRAAIAAAGK
;
A
#
# COMPACT_ATOMS: atom_id res chain seq x y z
N MET A 1 -11.42 19.80 86.72
CA MET A 1 -12.56 18.88 86.86
C MET A 1 -12.06 17.45 86.68
N TYR A 2 -12.52 16.59 87.58
CA TYR A 2 -12.19 15.18 87.77
C TYR A 2 -12.37 14.29 86.53
N SER A 3 -11.48 13.29 86.33
CA SER A 3 -11.83 11.85 86.43
C SER A 3 -11.20 10.93 85.35
N MET A 4 -10.23 10.12 85.81
CA MET A 4 -10.10 8.66 85.70
C MET A 4 -10.29 7.89 84.37
N SER A 5 -9.20 7.16 84.02
CA SER A 5 -9.11 5.68 83.92
C SER A 5 -9.65 4.96 82.67
N LYS A 6 -8.77 4.25 81.94
CA LYS A 6 -8.51 2.79 82.11
C LYS A 6 -7.47 2.29 81.09
N ARG A 7 -6.49 1.50 81.57
CA ARG A 7 -5.61 0.63 80.77
C ARG A 7 -6.37 -0.64 80.33
N LYS A 8 -6.11 -1.12 79.09
CA LYS A 8 -6.10 -2.55 78.66
C LYS A 8 -5.19 -2.64 77.41
N SER A 9 -3.99 -3.20 77.50
CA SER A 9 -3.61 -4.62 77.32
C SER A 9 -3.73 -5.16 75.87
N THR A 10 -2.55 -5.24 75.24
CA THR A 10 -2.02 -6.32 74.37
C THR A 10 -2.78 -6.78 73.12
N LEU A 11 -2.14 -6.67 71.95
CA LEU A 11 -1.98 -7.78 71.00
C LEU A 11 -0.88 -7.48 69.96
N VAL A 12 0.16 -8.29 69.98
CA VAL A 12 1.19 -8.40 68.93
C VAL A 12 0.67 -9.40 67.90
N ILE A 13 0.60 -9.01 66.63
CA ILE A 13 0.60 -9.96 65.51
C ILE A 13 1.65 -9.46 64.51
N ALA A 14 2.77 -10.17 64.47
CA ALA A 14 3.75 -10.07 63.40
C ALA A 14 3.21 -10.79 62.17
N ALA A 15 3.07 -10.08 61.05
CA ALA A 15 2.80 -10.67 59.75
C ALA A 15 4.05 -10.53 58.87
N LEU A 16 4.79 -11.64 58.74
CA LEU A 16 5.79 -11.84 57.70
C LEU A 16 5.03 -12.10 56.39
N LEU A 17 5.12 -11.19 55.43
CA LEU A 17 4.73 -11.45 54.05
C LEU A 17 5.97 -11.36 53.17
N GLY A 18 6.37 -12.52 52.66
CA GLY A 18 7.46 -12.68 51.70
C GLY A 18 7.15 -11.96 50.39
N GLY A 19 8.14 -11.23 49.88
CA GLY A 19 8.08 -10.63 48.56
C GLY A 19 8.20 -11.71 47.49
N LEU A 20 7.12 -11.92 46.73
CA LEU A 20 7.20 -12.52 45.40
C LEU A 20 7.66 -11.44 44.42
N LEU A 21 8.86 -11.58 43.86
CA LEU A 21 9.28 -10.85 42.67
C LEU A 21 8.45 -11.31 41.47
N TRP A 22 7.62 -10.40 40.93
CA TRP A 22 6.95 -10.60 39.65
C TRP A 22 7.92 -10.22 38.54
N TYR A 23 8.52 -11.22 37.90
CA TYR A 23 9.25 -11.05 36.64
C TYR A 23 8.22 -10.86 35.52
N SER A 24 7.92 -9.61 35.17
CA SER A 24 7.09 -9.29 34.00
C SER A 24 7.93 -9.50 32.74
N GLY A 25 8.03 -10.75 32.29
CA GLY A 25 8.51 -11.07 30.96
C GLY A 25 7.49 -10.61 29.93
N SER A 26 7.77 -9.51 29.24
CA SER A 26 7.02 -9.10 28.05
C SER A 26 7.27 -10.15 26.97
N VAL A 27 6.35 -11.09 26.80
CA VAL A 27 6.34 -11.94 25.60
C VAL A 27 6.00 -11.04 24.43
N GLY A 28 7.03 -10.61 23.69
CA GLY A 28 6.85 -9.95 22.41
C GLY A 28 6.15 -10.94 21.48
N VAL A 29 4.88 -10.69 21.20
CA VAL A 29 4.17 -11.37 20.11
C VAL A 29 4.81 -10.87 18.82
N VAL A 30 5.78 -11.62 18.31
CA VAL A 30 6.24 -11.45 16.93
C VAL A 30 5.08 -11.90 16.06
N ALA A 31 4.33 -10.94 15.50
CA ALA A 31 3.36 -11.23 14.46
C ALA A 31 4.13 -11.84 13.28
N GLN A 32 4.02 -13.16 13.15
CA GLN A 32 4.58 -13.91 12.05
C GLN A 32 3.88 -13.41 10.78
N ALA A 33 4.59 -12.65 9.96
CA ALA A 33 4.14 -12.28 8.63
C ALA A 33 4.10 -13.60 7.83
N GLY A 34 2.96 -14.26 7.86
CA GLY A 34 2.74 -15.45 7.05
C GLY A 34 2.93 -15.09 5.59
N GLU A 35 3.66 -15.92 4.86
CA GLU A 35 3.56 -16.00 3.41
C GLU A 35 2.10 -16.37 3.09
N GLY A 36 1.27 -15.34 2.92
CA GLY A 36 -0.15 -15.49 2.63
C GLY A 36 -0.31 -16.18 1.29
N ASN A 37 -0.58 -17.49 1.32
CA ASN A 37 -0.90 -18.29 0.16
C ASN A 37 -2.32 -17.95 -0.35
N GLY A 38 -2.50 -16.80 -0.98
CA GLY A 38 -3.78 -16.39 -1.53
C GLY A 38 -3.76 -14.95 -2.03
N GLY A 39 -4.17 -14.77 -3.29
CA GLY A 39 -4.21 -13.49 -3.98
C GLY A 39 -4.92 -12.36 -3.20
N SER A 40 -4.77 -11.15 -3.70
CA SER A 40 -5.18 -9.94 -2.99
C SER A 40 -6.65 -9.98 -2.52
N LYS A 41 -6.88 -9.65 -1.25
CA LYS A 41 -8.22 -9.43 -0.68
C LYS A 41 -8.83 -8.09 -1.10
N THR A 42 -8.07 -7.23 -1.76
CA THR A 42 -8.49 -5.86 -2.12
C THR A 42 -9.05 -5.74 -3.53
N VAL A 43 -8.94 -6.80 -4.34
CA VAL A 43 -9.44 -6.86 -5.72
C VAL A 43 -10.54 -7.91 -5.83
N GLU A 44 -11.54 -7.62 -6.66
CA GLU A 44 -12.62 -8.57 -6.98
C GLU A 44 -12.62 -8.88 -8.47
N TYR A 45 -12.98 -10.10 -8.82
CA TYR A 45 -13.14 -10.53 -10.20
C TYR A 45 -14.58 -10.99 -10.45
N THR A 46 -15.05 -10.82 -11.69
CA THR A 46 -16.27 -11.49 -12.16
C THR A 46 -16.00 -12.98 -12.40
N PRO A 47 -17.03 -13.84 -12.53
CA PRO A 47 -16.86 -15.25 -12.86
C PRO A 47 -16.07 -15.48 -14.16
N GLU A 48 -16.15 -14.55 -15.10
CA GLU A 48 -15.42 -14.58 -16.38
C GLU A 48 -13.96 -14.10 -16.25
N GLY A 49 -13.50 -13.78 -15.04
CA GLY A 49 -12.12 -13.37 -14.77
C GLY A 49 -11.82 -11.90 -15.05
N LYS A 50 -12.82 -11.04 -15.25
CA LYS A 50 -12.63 -9.60 -15.38
C LYS A 50 -12.46 -8.97 -14.00
N MET A 51 -11.46 -8.12 -13.80
CA MET A 51 -11.33 -7.36 -12.56
C MET A 51 -12.45 -6.32 -12.49
N LYS A 52 -13.14 -6.24 -11.35
CA LYS A 52 -14.06 -5.14 -11.03
C LYS A 52 -13.27 -3.91 -10.65
N ARG A 53 -13.71 -2.74 -11.09
CA ARG A 53 -13.07 -1.46 -10.77
C ARG A 53 -13.06 -1.24 -9.26
N LEU A 54 -11.87 -0.95 -8.72
CA LEU A 54 -11.75 -0.65 -7.29
C LEU A 54 -12.46 0.67 -6.98
N SER A 55 -13.06 0.73 -5.79
CA SER A 55 -13.71 1.95 -5.30
C SER A 55 -12.66 3.04 -5.02
N PRO A 56 -12.83 4.27 -5.56
CA PRO A 56 -11.95 5.40 -5.24
C PRO A 56 -11.88 5.71 -3.74
N ALA A 57 -12.99 5.53 -3.02
CA ALA A 57 -13.03 5.72 -1.57
C ALA A 57 -12.19 4.69 -0.79
N ALA A 58 -11.85 3.57 -1.41
CA ALA A 58 -11.00 2.53 -0.83
C ALA A 58 -9.52 2.78 -1.15
N TYR A 59 -9.13 2.83 -2.43
CA TYR A 59 -7.71 2.88 -2.79
C TYR A 59 -7.06 4.24 -2.52
N ARG A 60 -7.80 5.35 -2.47
CA ARG A 60 -7.24 6.67 -2.10
C ARG A 60 -6.84 6.77 -0.63
N LYS A 61 -7.12 5.73 0.17
CA LYS A 61 -6.65 5.58 1.57
C LYS A 61 -5.46 4.62 1.69
N TRP A 62 -5.01 4.05 0.57
CA TRP A 62 -3.84 3.18 0.56
C TRP A 62 -2.54 3.99 0.66
N VAL A 63 -1.41 3.29 0.73
CA VAL A 63 -0.11 3.95 0.87
C VAL A 63 0.25 4.61 -0.45
N TYR A 64 0.29 5.94 -0.47
CA TYR A 64 0.83 6.70 -1.59
C TYR A 64 2.32 6.39 -1.78
N VAL A 65 2.74 6.12 -3.01
CA VAL A 65 4.14 5.76 -3.30
C VAL A 65 4.90 6.74 -4.20
N GLY A 66 4.19 7.57 -4.97
CA GLY A 66 4.78 8.62 -5.81
C GLY A 66 3.85 9.13 -6.90
N THR A 67 4.23 10.26 -7.49
CA THR A 67 3.51 10.89 -8.61
C THR A 67 4.47 11.33 -9.71
N PRO A 68 4.75 10.47 -10.69
CA PRO A 68 5.28 10.89 -11.98
C PRO A 68 4.28 11.76 -12.75
N VAL A 69 4.78 12.51 -13.73
CA VAL A 69 3.95 13.26 -14.68
C VAL A 69 4.51 13.08 -16.09
N THR A 70 3.64 12.79 -17.05
CA THR A 70 3.94 12.80 -18.49
C THR A 70 2.97 13.76 -19.20
N PRO A 71 3.27 15.07 -19.20
CA PRO A 71 2.41 16.09 -19.81
C PRO A 71 2.30 15.92 -21.33
N ASN A 72 1.13 16.19 -21.90
CA ASN A 72 0.91 16.11 -23.34
C ASN A 72 1.83 17.04 -24.15
N ASP A 73 2.11 18.24 -23.64
CA ASP A 73 3.00 19.20 -24.29
C ASP A 73 4.48 18.76 -24.29
N MET A 74 4.86 17.79 -23.47
CA MET A 74 6.16 17.13 -23.50
C MET A 74 6.15 15.82 -24.32
N ASN A 75 5.01 15.45 -24.90
CA ASN A 75 4.80 14.17 -25.57
C ASN A 75 4.01 14.37 -26.88
N ASP A 76 4.46 15.28 -27.75
CA ASP A 76 3.88 15.55 -29.07
C ASP A 76 2.36 15.83 -29.06
N GLY A 77 1.87 16.44 -27.97
CA GLY A 77 0.45 16.74 -27.76
C GLY A 77 -0.38 15.54 -27.28
N LYS A 78 0.21 14.35 -27.11
CA LYS A 78 -0.50 13.13 -26.71
C LYS A 78 0.40 12.15 -25.95
N ALA A 79 0.38 12.24 -24.62
CA ALA A 79 1.00 11.25 -23.77
C ALA A 79 0.27 9.89 -23.85
N ASN A 80 1.01 8.79 -23.71
CA ASN A 80 0.42 7.44 -23.63
C ASN A 80 -0.43 7.24 -22.37
N PHE A 81 -0.08 7.95 -21.29
CA PHE A 81 -0.80 7.96 -20.02
C PHE A 81 -0.96 9.42 -19.56
N PRO A 82 -1.97 10.15 -20.05
CA PRO A 82 -2.16 11.54 -19.66
C PRO A 82 -2.64 11.62 -18.19
N GLU A 83 -2.15 12.51 -17.33
CA GLU A 83 -0.81 13.12 -17.39
C GLU A 83 -0.06 12.87 -16.08
N PHE A 84 -0.61 13.28 -14.93
CA PHE A 84 -0.12 12.91 -13.60
C PHE A 84 -0.54 11.49 -13.23
N HIS A 85 0.36 10.73 -12.60
CA HIS A 85 0.13 9.35 -12.22
C HIS A 85 0.22 9.22 -10.70
N ASN A 86 -0.88 9.43 -9.98
CA ASN A 86 -0.89 9.20 -8.53
C ASN A 86 -0.89 7.69 -8.27
N VAL A 87 0.18 7.16 -7.68
CA VAL A 87 0.33 5.72 -7.46
C VAL A 87 0.18 5.38 -5.99
N TYR A 88 -0.62 4.33 -5.73
CA TYR A 88 -0.90 3.82 -4.40
C TYR A 88 -0.64 2.31 -4.34
N MET A 89 -0.14 1.81 -3.21
CA MET A 89 0.10 0.39 -2.93
C MET A 89 -0.77 -0.07 -1.77
N ASP A 90 -1.35 -1.28 -1.88
CA ASP A 90 -2.18 -1.81 -0.79
C ASP A 90 -1.39 -1.88 0.54
N PRO A 91 -2.01 -1.52 1.69
CA PRO A 91 -1.28 -1.38 2.95
C PRO A 91 -0.60 -2.66 3.43
N GLU A 92 -1.18 -3.83 3.17
CA GLU A 92 -0.62 -5.12 3.61
C GLU A 92 0.67 -5.43 2.84
N SER A 93 0.69 -5.18 1.52
CA SER A 93 1.90 -5.37 0.71
C SER A 93 2.95 -4.32 0.99
N PHE A 94 2.57 -3.08 1.27
CA PHE A 94 3.54 -2.07 1.69
C PHE A 94 4.21 -2.47 3.01
N ALA A 95 3.44 -2.92 4.01
CA ALA A 95 3.99 -3.40 5.27
C ALA A 95 4.91 -4.63 5.11
N TYR A 96 4.61 -5.51 4.15
CA TYR A 96 5.50 -6.63 3.81
C TYR A 96 6.79 -6.14 3.12
N LEU A 97 6.67 -5.20 2.19
CA LEU A 97 7.79 -4.58 1.48
C LEU A 97 8.76 -3.90 2.47
N GLU A 98 8.24 -3.15 3.46
CA GLU A 98 9.06 -2.51 4.50
C GLU A 98 9.87 -3.50 5.33
N LYS A 99 9.36 -4.73 5.51
CA LYS A 99 10.03 -5.77 6.31
C LYS A 99 11.02 -6.59 5.51
N THR A 100 10.77 -6.77 4.22
CA THR A 100 11.46 -7.81 3.43
C THR A 100 12.19 -7.27 2.20
N GLY A 101 11.86 -6.04 1.78
CA GLY A 101 12.33 -5.44 0.54
C GLY A 101 11.73 -6.10 -0.71
N LYS A 102 10.74 -6.97 -0.58
CA LYS A 102 10.13 -7.75 -1.68
C LYS A 102 8.65 -7.48 -1.84
N TYR A 103 8.13 -7.69 -3.04
CA TYR A 103 6.69 -7.75 -3.31
C TYR A 103 6.15 -9.14 -2.96
N ARG A 104 5.07 -9.20 -2.18
CA ARG A 104 4.38 -10.45 -1.85
C ARG A 104 3.36 -10.83 -2.93
N ASP A 105 3.03 -12.11 -3.02
CA ASP A 105 1.81 -12.54 -3.72
C ASP A 105 0.59 -11.80 -3.16
N GLY A 106 -0.27 -11.32 -4.05
CA GLY A 106 -1.38 -10.42 -3.72
C GLY A 106 -0.99 -8.93 -3.65
N THR A 107 0.21 -8.52 -4.06
CA THR A 107 0.54 -7.09 -4.16
C THR A 107 -0.35 -6.39 -5.19
N VAL A 108 -0.97 -5.27 -4.81
CA VAL A 108 -1.76 -4.43 -5.72
C VAL A 108 -1.21 -3.01 -5.73
N LEU A 109 -0.98 -2.49 -6.93
CA LEU A 109 -0.76 -1.06 -7.16
C LEU A 109 -1.91 -0.49 -7.98
N VAL A 110 -2.34 0.70 -7.60
CA VAL A 110 -3.30 1.53 -8.33
C VAL A 110 -2.56 2.74 -8.88
N LYS A 111 -2.66 2.97 -10.18
CA LYS A 111 -2.23 4.21 -10.85
C LYS A 111 -3.48 4.98 -11.24
N GLU A 112 -3.73 6.07 -10.55
CA GLU A 112 -4.83 6.98 -10.84
C GLU A 112 -4.31 8.15 -11.68
N LEU A 113 -4.89 8.32 -12.87
CA LEU A 113 -4.49 9.36 -13.80
C LEU A 113 -5.23 10.67 -13.49
N VAL A 114 -4.49 11.77 -13.46
CA VAL A 114 -4.99 13.13 -13.21
C VAL A 114 -4.49 14.05 -14.32
N SER A 115 -5.32 14.96 -14.81
CA SER A 115 -4.89 15.93 -15.83
C SER A 115 -3.93 16.97 -15.24
N VAL A 116 -3.19 17.67 -16.10
CA VAL A 116 -2.61 18.98 -15.78
C VAL A 116 -3.75 20.01 -15.85
N GLY A 117 -4.07 20.62 -14.72
CA GLY A 117 -5.08 21.68 -14.64
C GLY A 117 -4.51 23.06 -14.97
N GLN A 118 -3.27 23.32 -14.56
CA GLN A 118 -2.57 24.60 -14.79
C GLN A 118 -1.06 24.41 -14.74
N LYS A 119 -0.32 25.42 -15.25
CA LYS A 119 1.14 25.43 -15.28
C LYS A 119 1.81 26.54 -14.46
N GLU A 120 0.98 27.32 -13.76
CA GLU A 120 1.41 28.39 -12.87
C GLU A 120 0.54 28.31 -11.61
N ALA A 121 1.14 28.50 -10.44
CA ALA A 121 0.43 28.68 -9.18
C ALA A 121 1.16 29.71 -8.33
N SER A 122 0.62 30.04 -7.15
CA SER A 122 1.29 30.96 -6.22
C SER A 122 2.68 30.48 -5.77
N SER A 123 2.99 29.19 -5.91
CA SER A 123 4.31 28.60 -5.66
C SER A 123 5.28 28.70 -6.85
N GLY A 124 4.85 29.28 -7.98
CA GLY A 124 5.63 29.44 -9.22
C GLY A 124 5.18 28.53 -10.36
N ALA A 125 5.97 28.54 -11.43
CA ALA A 125 5.75 27.74 -12.63
C ALA A 125 5.99 26.24 -12.38
N GLY A 126 5.19 25.39 -13.01
CA GLY A 126 5.30 23.94 -12.89
C GLY A 126 4.15 23.22 -13.61
N TYR A 127 3.82 22.03 -13.14
CA TYR A 127 2.58 21.35 -13.52
C TYR A 127 1.78 21.15 -12.23
N PHE A 128 0.49 21.43 -12.28
CA PHE A 128 -0.40 21.26 -11.14
C PHE A 128 -1.57 20.37 -11.53
N GLN A 129 -1.92 19.45 -10.63
CA GLN A 129 -2.99 18.48 -10.86
C GLN A 129 -4.34 19.18 -11.06
N GLY A 130 -5.11 18.67 -12.02
CA GLY A 130 -6.50 19.03 -12.28
C GLY A 130 -7.43 17.89 -11.91
N GLU A 131 -8.21 17.42 -12.89
CA GLU A 131 -9.29 16.45 -12.69
C GLU A 131 -8.79 15.01 -12.78
N PHE A 132 -9.44 14.11 -12.04
CA PHE A 132 -9.25 12.68 -12.23
C PHE A 132 -9.76 12.27 -13.62
N ILE A 133 -8.96 11.49 -14.34
CA ILE A 133 -9.28 11.10 -15.72
C ILE A 133 -9.18 9.60 -15.99
N GLY A 134 -8.40 8.84 -15.21
CA GLY A 134 -8.14 7.44 -15.55
C GLY A 134 -7.74 6.57 -14.38
N LEU A 135 -7.74 5.26 -14.62
CA LEU A 135 -7.38 4.28 -13.60
C LEU A 135 -6.77 3.04 -14.23
N GLU A 136 -5.60 2.66 -13.72
CA GLU A 136 -4.93 1.41 -14.01
C GLU A 136 -4.60 0.68 -12.72
N VAL A 137 -4.62 -0.65 -12.78
CA VAL A 137 -4.34 -1.51 -11.64
C VAL A 137 -3.39 -2.62 -12.08
N SER A 138 -2.35 -2.84 -11.29
CA SER A 138 -1.44 -3.98 -11.46
C SER A 138 -1.47 -4.85 -10.23
N VAL A 139 -1.52 -6.17 -10.42
CA VAL A 139 -1.59 -7.14 -9.33
C VAL A 139 -0.62 -8.29 -9.55
N LEU A 140 0.16 -8.61 -8.52
CA LEU A 140 0.96 -9.82 -8.46
C LEU A 140 0.09 -10.96 -7.93
N ASP A 141 -0.21 -11.95 -8.77
CA ASP A 141 -1.00 -13.13 -8.39
C ASP A 141 -0.50 -14.36 -9.15
N THR A 142 0.36 -15.13 -8.47
CA THR A 142 1.00 -16.35 -8.98
C THR A 142 0.01 -17.44 -9.40
N LYS A 143 -1.18 -17.48 -8.80
CA LYS A 143 -2.21 -18.47 -9.12
C LYS A 143 -3.05 -18.05 -10.32
N ARG A 144 -3.35 -16.77 -10.45
CA ARG A 144 -4.17 -16.22 -11.53
C ARG A 144 -3.38 -15.97 -12.80
N PHE A 145 -2.12 -15.56 -12.68
CA PHE A 145 -1.22 -15.26 -13.79
C PHE A 145 0.02 -16.17 -13.80
N PRO A 146 -0.14 -17.51 -13.76
CA PRO A 146 1.01 -18.44 -13.67
C PRO A 146 1.88 -18.43 -14.92
N LYS A 147 1.36 -17.93 -16.04
CA LYS A 147 2.03 -17.89 -17.35
C LYS A 147 2.50 -16.50 -17.76
N ASP A 148 2.07 -15.45 -17.07
CA ASP A 148 2.44 -14.09 -17.44
C ASP A 148 3.79 -13.73 -16.81
N PRO A 149 4.65 -12.95 -17.49
CA PRO A 149 5.94 -12.55 -16.96
C PRO A 149 5.81 -11.89 -15.58
N GLY A 150 6.58 -12.41 -14.62
CA GLY A 150 6.57 -11.96 -13.23
C GLY A 150 5.29 -12.24 -12.46
N HIS A 151 4.34 -12.98 -13.03
CA HIS A 151 3.02 -13.23 -12.45
C HIS A 151 2.17 -11.98 -12.21
N TRP A 152 2.45 -10.91 -12.96
CA TRP A 152 1.72 -9.66 -12.88
C TRP A 152 0.60 -9.59 -13.92
N GLY A 153 -0.62 -9.32 -13.44
CA GLY A 153 -1.74 -8.91 -14.28
C GLY A 153 -1.89 -7.39 -14.29
N TYR A 154 -2.14 -6.80 -15.47
CA TYR A 154 -2.36 -5.37 -15.67
C TYR A 154 -3.77 -5.11 -16.18
N PHE A 155 -4.41 -4.07 -15.67
CA PHE A 155 -5.81 -3.77 -15.96
C PHE A 155 -5.97 -2.27 -16.20
N SER A 156 -6.50 -1.88 -17.36
CA SER A 156 -6.93 -0.51 -17.63
C SER A 156 -8.44 -0.37 -17.56
N PHE A 157 -8.93 0.59 -16.79
CA PHE A 157 -10.36 0.95 -16.73
C PHE A 157 -10.68 2.15 -17.64
N GLY A 158 -9.68 2.71 -18.31
CA GLY A 158 -9.80 3.86 -19.21
C GLY A 158 -8.96 5.05 -18.75
N HIS A 159 -8.74 5.98 -19.69
CA HIS A 159 -8.00 7.23 -19.48
C HIS A 159 -8.90 8.48 -19.66
N SER A 160 -10.22 8.27 -19.60
CA SER A 160 -11.23 9.34 -19.52
C SER A 160 -12.48 8.80 -18.81
N TYR A 161 -13.20 9.65 -18.07
CA TYR A 161 -14.50 9.28 -17.50
C TYR A 161 -15.60 9.21 -18.59
N PRO A 162 -16.62 8.32 -18.44
CA PRO A 162 -16.75 7.34 -17.37
C PRO A 162 -15.77 6.18 -17.52
N LEU A 163 -15.20 5.74 -16.39
CA LEU A 163 -14.34 4.55 -16.35
C LEU A 163 -15.17 3.27 -16.49
N LYS A 164 -14.57 2.23 -17.07
CA LYS A 164 -15.20 0.90 -17.16
C LYS A 164 -15.46 0.35 -15.76
N GLU A 165 -16.56 -0.37 -15.57
CA GLU A 165 -16.85 -1.07 -14.31
C GLU A 165 -16.04 -2.35 -14.16
N VAL A 166 -15.64 -2.97 -15.28
CA VAL A 166 -14.83 -4.19 -15.31
C VAL A 166 -13.77 -4.11 -16.40
N SER A 167 -12.64 -4.79 -16.20
CA SER A 167 -11.57 -4.87 -17.19
C SER A 167 -11.01 -6.30 -17.30
N LEU A 168 -10.71 -6.72 -18.52
CA LEU A 168 -9.91 -7.93 -18.76
C LEU A 168 -8.44 -7.60 -18.50
N PRO A 169 -7.61 -8.59 -18.13
CA PRO A 169 -6.18 -8.37 -18.10
C PRO A 169 -5.71 -7.93 -19.50
N ASN A 170 -4.90 -6.88 -19.54
CA ASN A 170 -4.20 -6.42 -20.73
C ASN A 170 -3.29 -7.53 -21.27
N LYS A 171 -3.04 -7.51 -22.58
CA LYS A 171 -2.15 -8.51 -23.18
C LYS A 171 -0.72 -8.31 -22.68
N VAL A 172 0.04 -9.40 -22.57
CA VAL A 172 1.46 -9.39 -22.16
C VAL A 172 2.28 -8.35 -22.94
N ASP A 173 2.02 -8.23 -24.25
CA ASP A 173 2.73 -7.32 -25.15
C ASP A 173 2.38 -5.84 -24.94
N GLU A 174 1.27 -5.54 -24.27
CA GLU A 174 0.80 -4.18 -23.98
C GLU A 174 1.40 -3.62 -22.69
N CYS A 175 1.66 -4.47 -21.68
CA CYS A 175 2.08 -4.01 -20.35
C CYS A 175 3.32 -4.76 -19.83
N ASN A 176 3.24 -6.09 -19.69
CA ASN A 176 4.30 -6.88 -19.06
C ASN A 176 5.65 -6.70 -19.74
N ARG A 177 5.72 -6.72 -21.08
CA ARG A 177 7.01 -6.58 -21.80
C ARG A 177 7.73 -5.26 -21.48
N CYS A 178 7.00 -4.16 -21.39
CA CYS A 178 7.59 -2.86 -21.06
C CYS A 178 8.09 -2.83 -19.61
N HIS A 179 7.29 -3.38 -18.69
CA HIS A 179 7.63 -3.47 -17.26
C HIS A 179 8.82 -4.41 -17.02
N GLU A 180 8.89 -5.56 -17.69
CA GLU A 180 10.00 -6.51 -17.61
C GLU A 180 11.32 -5.86 -18.04
N ALA A 181 11.29 -5.14 -19.16
CA ALA A 181 12.50 -4.56 -19.74
C ALA A 181 13.03 -3.32 -18.98
N ASN A 182 12.16 -2.60 -18.25
CA ASN A 182 12.48 -1.26 -17.75
C ASN A 182 12.29 -1.05 -16.25
N ALA A 183 11.74 -2.04 -15.54
CA ALA A 183 11.39 -1.97 -14.13
C ALA A 183 12.08 -3.08 -13.31
N THR A 184 12.05 -2.98 -11.99
CA THR A 184 12.55 -4.01 -11.08
C THR A 184 11.36 -4.76 -10.50
N ASP A 185 11.35 -6.09 -10.61
CA ASP A 185 10.20 -6.93 -10.26
C ASP A 185 8.89 -6.41 -10.85
N PHE A 186 8.95 -5.91 -12.09
CA PHE A 186 7.83 -5.34 -12.84
C PHE A 186 7.20 -4.07 -12.21
N VAL A 187 7.83 -3.48 -11.18
CA VAL A 187 7.40 -2.20 -10.60
C VAL A 187 8.46 -1.14 -10.87
N PHE A 188 8.04 0.04 -11.34
CA PHE A 188 8.93 1.18 -11.63
C PHE A 188 9.42 1.88 -10.36
N SER A 189 9.93 1.11 -9.39
CA SER A 189 10.31 1.54 -8.03
C SER A 189 11.30 2.70 -8.02
N LYS A 190 12.15 2.81 -9.06
CA LYS A 190 13.04 3.97 -9.27
C LYS A 190 12.31 5.32 -9.32
N HIS A 191 11.03 5.34 -9.68
CA HIS A 191 10.20 6.55 -9.73
C HIS A 191 9.34 6.76 -8.46
N TYR A 192 9.34 5.81 -7.53
CA TYR A 192 8.52 5.84 -6.32
C TYR A 192 9.40 5.98 -5.06
N PRO A 193 9.65 7.21 -4.58
CA PRO A 193 10.58 7.44 -3.47
C PRO A 193 10.19 6.71 -2.18
N VAL A 194 8.90 6.56 -1.90
CA VAL A 194 8.40 5.85 -0.72
C VAL A 194 8.76 4.36 -0.77
N ILE A 195 8.61 3.73 -1.94
CA ILE A 195 9.02 2.33 -2.17
C ILE A 195 10.55 2.18 -2.03
N ARG A 196 11.34 3.10 -2.62
CA ARG A 196 12.80 3.03 -2.49
C ARG A 196 13.25 3.12 -1.04
N ALA A 197 12.64 4.02 -0.25
CA ALA A 197 12.94 4.16 1.17
C ALA A 197 12.60 2.89 1.95
N ALA A 198 11.43 2.28 1.68
CA ALA A 198 11.02 1.01 2.30
C ALA A 198 12.00 -0.13 2.00
N ILE A 199 12.37 -0.32 0.74
CA ILE A 199 13.33 -1.36 0.32
C ILE A 199 14.72 -1.12 0.96
N ALA A 200 15.19 0.12 0.98
CA ALA A 200 16.47 0.46 1.58
C ALA A 200 16.51 0.27 3.10
N ALA A 201 15.36 0.40 3.78
CA ALA A 201 15.23 0.15 5.21
C ALA A 201 15.23 -1.35 5.52
N ALA A 202 14.58 -2.18 4.69
CA ALA A 202 14.52 -3.63 4.87
C ALA A 202 15.88 -4.34 4.70
N GLY A 203 16.81 -3.73 3.95
CA GLY A 203 18.16 -4.27 3.74
C GLY A 203 19.19 -3.90 4.82
N LYS A 204 18.78 -3.16 5.86
CA LYS A 204 19.62 -2.81 7.02
C LYS A 204 19.31 -3.71 8.20
#